data_AF-A9FUB6-F1
#
_entry.id   AF-A9FUB6-F1
#
_cell.length_a   1.000
_cell.length_b   1.000
_cell.length_c   1.000
_cell.angle_alpha   90.00
_cell.angle_beta   90.00
_cell.angle_gamma   90.00
#
_symmetry.space_group_name_H-M   'P 1'
#
loop_
_entity.id
_entity.type
_entity.pdbx_description
1 polymer ?
#
loop_
_entity_poly.entity_id
_entity_poly.type
_entity_poly.pdbx_seq_one_letter_code
_entity_poly.pdbx_strand_id
1 'polypeptide(L)'
;MRRELECLRPMNGLAQMRTLAMGCIAASVLGLAACGDEGQTSSNAGGAGGQGGVGGAGGQGGVGGAGGQGGAGGAGGQGGAGGAGGGGSSACEPGVSGTATPVTIRFRNTGATELLVGDTQCISTWIVTSSSGAEAPRNLARPLCDDGTPICPADCLEAGYKPLPPQGELTFTWNGVIFESVDAMEAGCPAAQSGELCPSMCARPVDAAPGSYTLKAYAYDGSTPIEATVTFTYPELAEVEAVFP
;
A
#
# COMPACT_ATOMS: atom_id res chain seq x y z
N MET A 1 -47.16 48.52 -30.26
CA MET A 1 -46.79 47.32 -31.04
C MET A 1 -46.57 46.18 -30.07
N ARG A 2 -47.56 45.28 -29.98
CA ARG A 2 -47.55 44.06 -29.14
C ARG A 2 -47.23 42.88 -30.06
N ARG A 3 -46.27 42.04 -29.68
CA ARG A 3 -46.05 40.66 -30.15
C ARG A 3 -45.44 39.90 -28.97
N GLU A 4 -46.29 39.20 -28.21
CA GLU A 4 -46.63 37.77 -28.34
C GLU A 4 -45.59 36.87 -27.64
N LEU A 5 -45.93 36.54 -26.39
CA LEU A 5 -45.44 35.41 -25.61
C LEU A 5 -46.30 34.20 -25.94
N GLU A 6 -45.75 33.19 -26.61
CA GLU A 6 -46.21 31.80 -26.67
C GLU A 6 -44.92 30.96 -26.90
N CYS A 7 -44.65 29.79 -26.34
CA CYS A 7 -45.51 28.75 -25.82
C CYS A 7 -44.64 27.83 -24.92
N LEU A 8 -44.89 27.80 -23.61
CA LEU A 8 -44.38 26.76 -22.72
C LEU A 8 -45.18 25.48 -23.00
N ARG A 9 -44.51 24.39 -23.38
CA ARG A 9 -45.10 23.05 -23.39
C ARG A 9 -44.73 22.33 -22.09
N PRO A 10 -45.72 21.89 -21.27
CA PRO A 10 -45.49 20.96 -20.19
C PRO A 10 -45.45 19.52 -20.74
N MET A 11 -44.38 18.77 -20.46
CA MET A 11 -44.38 17.32 -20.66
C MET A 11 -45.01 16.64 -19.46
N ASN A 12 -46.33 16.47 -19.52
CA ASN A 12 -47.06 15.47 -18.77
C ASN A 12 -46.93 14.13 -19.52
N GLY A 13 -46.22 13.18 -18.92
CA GLY A 13 -46.05 11.82 -19.43
C GLY A 13 -46.12 10.79 -18.30
N LEU A 14 -47.21 10.80 -17.54
CA LEU A 14 -47.58 9.74 -16.61
C LEU A 14 -48.59 8.82 -17.30
N ALA A 15 -48.35 7.52 -17.16
CA ALA A 15 -49.29 6.39 -17.22
C ALA A 15 -49.03 5.35 -18.32
N GLN A 16 -49.09 4.09 -17.87
CA GLN A 16 -49.29 2.84 -18.60
C GLN A 16 -48.05 2.07 -19.06
N MET A 17 -47.52 1.23 -18.15
CA MET A 17 -47.54 -0.20 -18.44
C MET A 17 -47.69 -1.02 -17.15
N ARG A 18 -48.84 -1.69 -17.08
CA ARG A 18 -49.29 -2.62 -16.05
C ARG A 18 -48.58 -3.98 -16.23
N THR A 19 -48.10 -4.52 -15.11
CA THR A 19 -48.51 -5.81 -14.52
C THR A 19 -48.81 -6.96 -15.49
N LEU A 20 -47.91 -7.96 -15.52
CA LEU A 20 -48.08 -9.41 -15.72
C LEU A 20 -46.62 -9.93 -15.84
N ALA A 21 -46.08 -10.89 -15.09
CA ALA A 21 -46.65 -12.07 -14.50
C ALA A 21 -45.92 -12.45 -13.20
N MET A 22 -46.74 -12.71 -12.19
CA MET A 22 -46.40 -13.50 -11.02
C MET A 22 -46.35 -14.97 -11.47
N GLY A 23 -45.16 -15.58 -11.45
CA GLY A 23 -44.93 -16.97 -11.85
C GLY A 23 -44.05 -17.68 -10.83
N CYS A 24 -44.68 -18.56 -10.06
CA CYS A 24 -44.08 -19.44 -9.06
C CYS A 24 -42.98 -20.35 -9.63
N ILE A 25 -41.79 -20.33 -9.03
CA ILE A 25 -40.86 -21.47 -8.94
C ILE A 25 -40.25 -21.40 -7.53
N ALA A 26 -40.83 -22.03 -6.51
CA ALA A 26 -40.69 -23.45 -6.17
C ALA A 26 -39.22 -23.86 -5.91
N ALA A 27 -38.87 -23.85 -4.62
CA ALA A 27 -37.98 -24.78 -3.93
C ALA A 27 -36.65 -25.20 -4.62
N SER A 28 -35.54 -24.72 -4.06
CA SER A 28 -34.28 -25.46 -4.05
C SER A 28 -33.55 -25.17 -2.74
N VAL A 29 -33.91 -25.95 -1.72
CA VAL A 29 -33.09 -26.19 -0.54
C VAL A 29 -31.99 -27.15 -0.96
N LEU A 30 -30.73 -26.71 -0.98
CA LEU A 30 -29.56 -27.58 -0.95
C LEU A 30 -28.45 -26.87 -0.18
N GLY A 31 -28.03 -27.52 0.90
CA GLY A 31 -27.14 -26.97 1.91
C GLY A 31 -25.74 -26.68 1.37
N LEU A 32 -25.25 -25.50 1.74
CA LEU A 32 -23.83 -25.23 1.79
C LEU A 32 -23.38 -25.52 3.22
N ALA A 33 -22.57 -26.58 3.34
CA ALA A 33 -21.85 -26.91 4.54
C ALA A 33 -21.04 -25.68 5.00
N ALA A 34 -21.30 -25.25 6.22
CA ALA A 34 -20.44 -24.32 6.93
C ALA A 34 -19.15 -25.07 7.28
N CYS A 35 -18.10 -24.88 6.47
CA CYS A 35 -16.74 -25.16 6.92
C CYS A 35 -16.36 -24.04 7.89
N GLY A 36 -16.21 -24.41 9.16
CA GLY A 36 -15.62 -23.56 10.17
C GLY A 36 -14.18 -23.25 9.78
N ASP A 37 -13.88 -21.95 9.69
CA ASP A 37 -12.51 -21.48 9.62
C ASP A 37 -11.99 -21.43 11.05
N GLU A 38 -11.24 -22.48 11.40
CA GLU A 38 -10.55 -22.60 12.67
C GLU A 38 -9.51 -21.49 12.72
N GLY A 39 -9.73 -20.51 13.62
CA GLY A 39 -8.81 -19.41 13.85
C GLY A 39 -7.39 -19.91 14.09
N GLN A 40 -6.59 -19.93 13.04
CA GLN A 40 -5.15 -20.04 13.12
C GLN A 40 -4.65 -18.76 13.75
N THR A 41 -4.54 -18.80 15.07
CA THR A 41 -3.60 -17.96 15.80
C THR A 41 -2.20 -18.43 15.36
N SER A 42 -1.74 -17.90 14.23
CA SER A 42 -0.35 -17.99 13.80
C SER A 42 0.48 -17.32 14.89
N SER A 43 0.90 -18.15 15.84
CA SER A 43 1.93 -17.81 16.79
C SER A 43 3.19 -17.67 15.95
N ASN A 44 3.47 -16.45 15.51
CA ASN A 44 4.74 -16.06 14.91
C ASN A 44 5.84 -16.46 15.90
N ALA A 45 6.39 -17.66 15.69
CA ALA A 45 7.52 -18.15 16.44
C ALA A 45 8.67 -17.19 16.10
N GLY A 46 9.00 -16.30 17.03
CA GLY A 46 10.11 -15.37 16.89
C GLY A 46 11.35 -16.14 16.45
N GLY A 47 12.00 -15.65 15.40
CA GLY A 47 13.18 -16.30 14.81
C GLY A 47 14.18 -16.68 15.89
N ALA A 48 14.74 -17.88 15.78
CA ALA A 48 15.74 -18.37 16.73
C ALA A 48 16.90 -17.36 16.79
N GLY A 49 17.09 -16.74 17.96
CA GLY A 49 18.20 -15.82 18.19
C GLY A 49 19.52 -16.47 17.82
N GLY A 50 20.40 -15.72 17.13
CA GLY A 50 21.71 -16.20 16.72
C GLY A 50 22.49 -16.79 17.91
N GLN A 51 23.23 -17.86 17.68
CA GLN A 51 24.10 -18.45 18.70
C GLN A 51 25.08 -17.39 19.21
N GLY A 52 25.08 -17.15 20.52
CA GLY A 52 26.04 -16.24 21.16
C GLY A 52 27.48 -16.66 20.85
N GLY A 53 28.36 -15.68 20.69
CA GLY A 53 29.79 -15.92 20.44
C GLY A 53 30.42 -16.77 21.53
N VAL A 54 31.35 -17.65 21.14
CA VAL A 54 32.11 -18.48 22.09
C VAL A 54 32.96 -17.57 22.98
N GLY A 55 32.83 -17.71 24.30
CA GLY A 55 33.64 -16.96 25.26
C GLY A 55 35.14 -17.21 25.07
N GLY A 56 35.96 -16.17 25.26
CA GLY A 56 37.42 -16.28 25.14
C GLY A 56 38.02 -17.26 26.16
N ALA A 57 39.09 -17.94 25.77
CA ALA A 57 39.82 -18.83 26.68
C ALA A 57 40.41 -18.04 27.86
N GLY A 58 40.30 -18.57 29.08
CA GLY A 58 40.90 -17.97 30.27
C GLY A 58 42.42 -17.90 30.18
N GLY A 59 43.03 -16.87 30.79
CA GLY A 59 44.48 -16.71 30.82
C GLY A 59 45.18 -17.82 31.62
N GLN A 60 46.39 -18.21 31.21
CA GLN A 60 47.22 -19.15 31.96
C GLN A 60 47.69 -18.52 33.29
N GLY A 61 47.61 -19.28 34.39
CA GLY A 61 48.12 -18.86 35.69
C GLY A 61 49.64 -18.65 35.67
N GLY A 62 50.12 -17.70 36.48
CA GLY A 62 51.55 -17.39 36.57
C GLY A 62 52.36 -18.53 37.20
N VAL A 63 53.58 -18.74 36.70
CA VAL A 63 54.51 -19.73 37.26
C VAL A 63 55.08 -19.20 38.58
N GLY A 64 54.93 -19.98 39.66
CA GLY A 64 55.47 -19.63 40.98
C GLY A 64 57.00 -19.64 40.99
N GLY A 65 57.61 -18.60 41.56
CA GLY A 65 59.06 -18.52 41.73
C GLY A 65 59.59 -19.54 42.74
N ALA A 66 60.83 -20.00 42.53
CA ALA A 66 61.49 -20.99 43.37
C ALA A 66 61.61 -20.49 44.83
N GLY A 67 60.82 -21.09 45.72
CA GLY A 67 60.82 -20.82 47.16
C GLY A 67 59.59 -20.10 47.72
N GLY A 68 58.65 -19.66 46.87
CA GLY A 68 57.37 -19.06 47.30
C GLY A 68 56.17 -19.94 46.96
N GLN A 69 55.10 -19.89 47.77
CA GLN A 69 53.82 -20.48 47.40
C GLN A 69 53.39 -19.96 46.02
N GLY A 70 53.04 -20.88 45.10
CA GLY A 70 52.65 -20.53 43.73
C GLY A 70 51.55 -19.47 43.72
N GLY A 71 51.70 -18.45 42.88
CA GLY A 71 50.72 -17.36 42.78
C GLY A 71 49.34 -17.89 42.39
N ALA A 72 48.28 -17.29 42.95
CA ALA A 72 46.92 -17.60 42.56
C ALA A 72 46.74 -17.39 41.04
N GLY A 73 46.15 -18.37 40.35
CA GLY A 73 45.84 -18.25 38.94
C GLY A 73 44.97 -17.02 38.66
N GLY A 74 45.22 -16.35 37.54
CA GLY A 74 44.45 -15.18 37.14
C GLY A 74 42.96 -15.52 36.96
N ALA A 75 42.08 -14.58 37.28
CA ALA A 75 40.65 -14.73 37.01
C ALA A 75 40.43 -14.97 35.50
N GLY A 76 39.61 -15.97 35.16
CA GLY A 76 39.20 -16.21 33.78
C GLY A 76 38.56 -14.96 33.17
N GLY A 77 38.87 -14.67 31.90
CA GLY A 77 38.28 -13.52 31.21
C GLY A 77 36.77 -13.64 31.13
N GLN A 78 36.06 -12.50 31.20
CA GLN A 78 34.62 -12.47 30.93
C GLN A 78 34.38 -12.92 29.48
N GLY A 79 33.44 -13.83 29.29
CA GLY A 79 32.99 -14.24 27.95
C GLY A 79 32.54 -13.02 27.15
N GLY A 80 32.90 -12.98 25.86
CA GLY A 80 32.48 -11.88 24.98
C GLY A 80 30.96 -11.78 24.91
N ALA A 81 30.45 -10.56 24.77
CA ALA A 81 29.04 -10.35 24.50
C ALA A 81 28.67 -11.12 23.21
N GLY A 82 27.58 -11.90 23.28
CA GLY A 82 27.04 -12.55 22.09
C GLY A 82 26.78 -11.51 21.01
N GLY A 83 27.21 -11.78 19.78
CA GLY A 83 26.96 -10.88 18.66
C GLY A 83 25.46 -10.63 18.52
N ALA A 84 25.08 -9.39 18.22
CA ALA A 84 23.70 -9.09 17.84
C ALA A 84 23.35 -10.01 16.66
N GLY A 85 22.31 -10.84 16.83
CA GLY A 85 21.84 -11.71 15.75
C GLY A 85 21.61 -10.83 14.51
N GLY A 86 22.23 -11.20 13.40
CA GLY A 86 22.04 -10.49 12.14
C GLY A 86 20.54 -10.47 11.85
N GLY A 87 19.93 -9.29 11.94
CA GLY A 87 18.54 -9.11 11.58
C GLY A 87 18.40 -9.54 10.14
N GLY A 88 17.71 -10.66 9.91
CA GLY A 88 17.31 -11.08 8.58
C GLY A 88 16.27 -10.11 8.09
N SER A 89 16.71 -8.94 7.61
CA SER A 89 15.86 -8.03 6.88
C SER A 89 15.38 -8.82 5.66
N SER A 90 14.12 -9.23 5.68
CA SER A 90 13.53 -9.80 4.47
C SER A 90 13.57 -8.70 3.44
N ALA A 91 14.04 -8.97 2.24
CA ALA A 91 14.10 -7.91 1.22
C ALA A 91 12.73 -7.39 0.76
N CYS A 92 11.66 -7.99 1.26
CA CYS A 92 10.29 -7.53 1.12
C CYS A 92 9.83 -6.67 2.31
N GLU A 93 10.68 -6.44 3.32
CA GLU A 93 10.37 -5.54 4.43
C GLU A 93 10.19 -4.11 3.90
N PRO A 94 9.20 -3.38 4.42
CA PRO A 94 9.01 -1.98 4.09
C PRO A 94 10.32 -1.19 4.27
N GLY A 95 10.80 -0.60 3.18
CA GLY A 95 11.94 0.32 3.17
C GLY A 95 11.52 1.77 3.40
N VAL A 96 10.29 2.00 3.86
CA VAL A 96 9.76 3.33 4.14
C VAL A 96 10.41 3.88 5.41
N SER A 97 11.11 5.00 5.28
CA SER A 97 11.69 5.70 6.44
C SER A 97 10.70 6.66 7.10
N GLY A 98 9.56 6.92 6.43
CA GLY A 98 8.60 7.94 6.85
C GLY A 98 9.10 9.36 6.67
N THR A 99 10.19 9.56 5.90
CA THR A 99 10.75 10.90 5.61
C THR A 99 10.33 11.43 4.24
N ALA A 100 9.56 10.65 3.48
CA ALA A 100 8.98 11.11 2.23
C ALA A 100 8.14 12.38 2.44
N THR A 101 8.38 13.38 1.60
CA THR A 101 7.59 14.61 1.56
C THR A 101 6.23 14.31 0.89
N PRO A 102 5.09 14.62 1.54
CA PRO A 102 3.79 14.47 0.92
C PRO A 102 3.58 15.47 -0.22
N VAL A 103 2.80 15.07 -1.24
CA VAL A 103 2.41 15.89 -2.37
C VAL A 103 0.89 15.99 -2.41
N THR A 104 0.36 17.21 -2.49
CA THR A 104 -1.06 17.45 -2.75
C THR A 104 -1.34 17.28 -4.24
N ILE A 105 -2.31 16.43 -4.57
CA ILE A 105 -2.79 16.22 -5.92
C ILE A 105 -4.15 16.89 -6.05
N ARG A 106 -4.27 17.89 -6.91
CA ARG A 106 -5.53 18.59 -7.20
C ARG A 106 -6.13 18.08 -8.51
N PHE A 107 -7.36 17.62 -8.46
CA PHE A 107 -8.15 17.28 -9.63
C PHE A 107 -9.08 18.45 -9.93
N ARG A 108 -9.11 18.89 -11.18
CA ARG A 108 -9.94 20.01 -11.61
C ARG A 108 -10.79 19.61 -12.80
N ASN A 109 -12.10 19.80 -12.69
CA ASN A 109 -13.03 19.59 -13.81
C ASN A 109 -13.29 20.93 -14.50
N THR A 110 -12.84 21.06 -15.73
CA THR A 110 -13.06 22.25 -16.57
C THR A 110 -14.23 22.10 -17.53
N GLY A 111 -14.89 20.94 -17.52
CA GLY A 111 -16.06 20.63 -18.30
C GLY A 111 -17.35 21.22 -17.74
N ALA A 112 -18.44 20.92 -18.44
CA ALA A 112 -19.80 21.35 -18.10
C ALA A 112 -20.63 20.27 -17.37
N THR A 113 -20.13 19.03 -17.32
CA THR A 113 -20.78 17.88 -16.71
C THR A 113 -20.08 17.51 -15.40
N GLU A 114 -20.82 16.92 -14.47
CA GLU A 114 -20.22 16.33 -13.26
C GLU A 114 -19.45 15.07 -13.63
N LEU A 115 -18.26 14.92 -13.06
CA LEU A 115 -17.44 13.73 -13.20
C LEU A 115 -17.44 12.94 -11.89
N LEU A 116 -17.21 11.65 -11.97
CA LEU A 116 -17.02 10.78 -10.81
C LEU A 116 -15.55 10.40 -10.71
N VAL A 117 -14.94 10.62 -9.54
CA VAL A 117 -13.54 10.32 -9.28
C VAL A 117 -13.44 9.12 -8.34
N GLY A 118 -12.59 8.16 -8.70
CA GLY A 118 -12.35 6.92 -7.97
C GLY A 118 -13.30 5.78 -8.36
N ASP A 119 -13.25 4.68 -7.63
CA ASP A 119 -14.17 3.54 -7.75
C ASP A 119 -14.30 2.83 -6.37
N THR A 120 -14.75 1.58 -6.35
CA THR A 120 -14.83 0.76 -5.11
C THR A 120 -13.46 0.31 -4.58
N GLN A 121 -12.39 0.58 -5.31
CA GLN A 121 -11.01 0.21 -5.06
C GLN A 121 -10.13 1.43 -5.36
N CYS A 122 -10.08 2.39 -4.42
CA CYS A 122 -9.35 3.68 -4.50
C CYS A 122 -8.03 3.70 -5.31
N ILE A 123 -7.28 2.59 -5.33
CA ILE A 123 -6.13 2.28 -6.20
C ILE A 123 -6.30 2.47 -7.72
N SER A 124 -7.50 2.67 -8.27
CA SER A 124 -7.69 2.97 -9.70
C SER A 124 -7.83 4.46 -10.00
N THR A 125 -7.98 5.30 -8.97
CA THR A 125 -8.24 6.74 -9.12
C THR A 125 -7.05 7.48 -9.74
N TRP A 126 -5.84 7.12 -9.33
CA TRP A 126 -4.61 7.70 -9.85
C TRP A 126 -3.40 6.79 -9.62
N ILE A 127 -2.39 6.96 -10.45
CA ILE A 127 -1.13 6.22 -10.44
C ILE A 127 0.01 7.22 -10.58
N VAL A 128 1.00 7.15 -9.70
CA VAL A 128 2.25 7.90 -9.83
C VAL A 128 3.34 6.94 -10.25
N THR A 129 3.92 7.13 -11.43
CA THR A 129 4.99 6.28 -11.97
C THR A 129 6.29 7.07 -12.02
N SER A 130 7.34 6.51 -11.44
CA SER A 130 8.70 7.03 -11.57
C SER A 130 9.27 6.74 -12.96
N SER A 131 10.31 7.47 -13.36
CA SER A 131 11.03 7.20 -14.61
C SER A 131 11.67 5.79 -14.71
N SER A 132 11.92 5.13 -13.57
CA SER A 132 12.41 3.74 -13.51
C SER A 132 11.29 2.69 -13.65
N GLY A 133 10.03 3.11 -13.67
CA GLY A 133 8.87 2.24 -13.73
C GLY A 133 8.34 1.76 -12.37
N ALA A 134 8.92 2.21 -11.25
CA ALA A 134 8.32 2.00 -9.92
C ALA A 134 7.04 2.85 -9.77
N GLU A 135 6.02 2.30 -9.12
CA GLU A 135 4.67 2.88 -9.11
C GLU A 135 4.12 3.05 -7.68
N ALA A 136 3.50 4.20 -7.39
CA ALA A 136 2.66 4.40 -6.20
C ALA A 136 1.30 3.72 -6.41
N PRO A 137 0.64 3.29 -5.32
CA PRO A 137 0.10 1.94 -5.19
C PRO A 137 -0.90 1.55 -6.28
N ARG A 138 -0.55 0.53 -7.08
CA ARG A 138 -1.54 -0.38 -7.67
C ARG A 138 -2.00 -1.40 -6.62
N ASN A 139 -3.07 -2.12 -6.96
CA ASN A 139 -3.68 -3.32 -6.34
C ASN A 139 -2.82 -4.21 -5.42
N LEU A 140 -1.50 -4.25 -5.58
CA LEU A 140 -0.57 -5.00 -4.73
C LEU A 140 -0.51 -4.46 -3.28
N ALA A 141 -0.87 -3.20 -3.05
CA ALA A 141 -0.91 -2.62 -1.71
C ALA A 141 -2.21 -2.88 -0.94
N ARG A 142 -3.22 -3.52 -1.55
CA ARG A 142 -4.52 -3.70 -0.90
C ARG A 142 -4.44 -4.39 0.47
N PRO A 143 -3.69 -5.51 0.64
CA PRO A 143 -3.51 -6.11 1.97
C PRO A 143 -2.82 -5.16 2.95
N LEU A 144 -1.91 -4.30 2.45
CA LEU A 144 -1.19 -3.34 3.29
C LEU A 144 -2.06 -2.15 3.71
N CYS A 145 -3.07 -1.80 2.91
CA CYS A 145 -4.01 -0.72 3.20
C CYS A 145 -5.12 -1.11 4.19
N ASP A 146 -5.52 -2.37 4.19
CA ASP A 146 -6.58 -2.85 5.08
C ASP A 146 -6.14 -2.85 6.56
N ASP A 147 -4.83 -2.87 6.84
CA ASP A 147 -4.25 -2.92 8.18
C ASP A 147 -4.01 -1.54 8.84
N GLY A 148 -4.47 -0.44 8.22
CA GLY A 148 -4.29 0.91 8.76
C GLY A 148 -2.84 1.40 8.77
N THR A 149 -1.98 0.81 7.94
CA THR A 149 -0.58 1.25 7.83
C THR A 149 -0.51 2.63 7.14
N PRO A 150 0.44 3.50 7.52
CA PRO A 150 0.58 4.87 6.99
C PRO A 150 1.01 4.92 5.51
N ILE A 151 1.11 3.76 4.86
CA ILE A 151 1.62 3.59 3.49
C ILE A 151 0.55 3.99 2.46
N CYS A 152 -0.71 3.93 2.83
CA CYS A 152 -1.81 4.21 1.91
C CYS A 152 -2.14 5.71 1.91
N PRO A 153 -2.61 6.26 0.76
CA PRO A 153 -3.08 7.64 0.74
C PRO A 153 -4.15 7.81 1.82
N ALA A 154 -4.03 8.85 2.65
CA ALA A 154 -4.95 9.08 3.76
C ALA A 154 -6.41 9.14 3.29
N ASP A 155 -6.61 9.60 2.06
CA ASP A 155 -7.92 9.79 1.42
C ASP A 155 -8.51 8.50 0.81
N CYS A 156 -7.82 7.37 0.95
CA CYS A 156 -8.12 6.09 0.28
C CYS A 156 -9.06 5.16 1.05
N LEU A 157 -9.45 5.56 2.27
CA LEU A 157 -10.24 4.73 3.20
C LEU A 157 -11.76 4.80 2.95
N GLU A 158 -12.23 5.75 2.14
CA GLU A 158 -13.64 5.87 1.78
C GLU A 158 -13.87 5.21 0.42
N ALA A 159 -14.30 3.95 0.43
CA ALA A 159 -14.73 3.27 -0.80
C ALA A 159 -15.92 4.02 -1.42
N GLY A 160 -15.80 4.38 -2.70
CA GLY A 160 -16.89 5.02 -3.45
C GLY A 160 -16.43 6.12 -4.40
N TYR A 161 -17.29 6.41 -5.36
CA TYR A 161 -17.10 7.53 -6.29
C TYR A 161 -17.29 8.86 -5.56
N LYS A 162 -16.33 9.77 -5.71
CA LYS A 162 -16.43 11.15 -5.24
C LYS A 162 -16.88 12.05 -6.41
N PRO A 163 -17.98 12.81 -6.29
CA PRO A 163 -18.40 13.71 -7.34
C PRO A 163 -17.41 14.88 -7.47
N LEU A 164 -17.05 15.19 -8.71
CA LEU A 164 -16.24 16.33 -9.11
C LEU A 164 -17.12 17.25 -9.98
N PRO A 165 -17.75 18.27 -9.38
CA PRO A 165 -18.72 19.13 -10.06
C PRO A 165 -18.12 19.87 -11.26
N PRO A 166 -18.94 20.37 -12.21
CA PRO A 166 -18.48 21.27 -13.26
C PRO A 166 -17.76 22.49 -12.67
N GLN A 167 -16.58 22.82 -13.20
CA GLN A 167 -15.71 23.88 -12.65
C GLN A 167 -15.24 23.63 -11.21
N GLY A 168 -15.46 22.42 -10.67
CA GLY A 168 -15.10 22.03 -9.32
C GLY A 168 -13.69 21.46 -9.21
N GLU A 169 -13.26 21.28 -7.96
CA GLU A 169 -11.97 20.69 -7.62
C GLU A 169 -12.10 19.65 -6.50
N LEU A 170 -11.21 18.67 -6.52
CA LEU A 170 -11.00 17.70 -5.44
C LEU A 170 -9.50 17.63 -5.14
N THR A 171 -9.14 17.39 -3.89
CA THR A 171 -7.74 17.26 -3.46
C THR A 171 -7.48 15.91 -2.82
N PHE A 172 -6.34 15.32 -3.15
CA PHE A 172 -5.83 14.06 -2.59
C PHE A 172 -4.40 14.28 -2.09
N THR A 173 -3.93 13.45 -1.17
CA THR A 173 -2.54 13.48 -0.71
C THR A 173 -1.81 12.19 -1.08
N TRP A 174 -0.71 12.32 -1.82
CA TRP A 174 0.25 11.24 -2.00
C TRP A 174 1.37 11.37 -0.97
N ASN A 175 1.56 10.36 -0.11
CA ASN A 175 2.56 10.39 0.97
C ASN A 175 4.01 10.25 0.48
N GLY A 176 4.26 10.29 -0.83
CA GLY A 176 5.61 10.12 -1.39
C GLY A 176 6.14 8.69 -1.31
N VAL A 177 5.27 7.68 -1.18
CA VAL A 177 5.66 6.26 -1.16
C VAL A 177 5.36 5.61 -2.51
N ILE A 178 6.30 4.82 -3.01
CA ILE A 178 6.19 4.00 -4.23
C ILE A 178 6.48 2.54 -3.90
N PHE A 179 6.05 1.64 -4.78
CA PHE A 179 6.34 0.22 -4.68
C PHE A 179 7.35 -0.18 -5.76
N GLU A 180 8.46 -0.74 -5.30
CA GLU A 180 9.43 -1.40 -6.17
C GLU A 180 9.13 -2.89 -6.24
N SER A 181 9.25 -3.46 -7.44
CA SER A 181 9.22 -4.92 -7.60
C SER A 181 10.60 -5.46 -7.25
N VAL A 182 10.68 -6.26 -6.19
CA VAL A 182 11.91 -6.92 -5.76
C VAL A 182 11.80 -8.40 -6.08
N ASP A 183 12.82 -8.98 -6.72
CA ASP A 183 12.93 -10.44 -6.85
C ASP A 183 13.13 -11.03 -5.45
N ALA A 184 12.09 -11.66 -4.92
CA ALA A 184 12.11 -12.14 -3.54
C ALA A 184 13.07 -13.34 -3.38
N MET A 185 13.36 -14.07 -4.47
CA MET A 185 14.28 -15.21 -4.44
C MET A 185 15.72 -14.75 -4.33
N GLU A 186 16.11 -13.76 -5.15
CA GLU A 186 17.47 -13.18 -5.07
C GLU A 186 17.70 -12.51 -3.71
N ALA A 187 16.64 -11.91 -3.18
CA ALA A 187 16.73 -11.06 -2.02
C ALA A 187 16.48 -11.81 -0.69
N GLY A 188 16.53 -13.14 -0.72
CA GLY A 188 16.61 -13.98 0.48
C GLY A 188 15.30 -14.11 1.25
N CYS A 189 14.17 -14.19 0.54
CA CYS A 189 12.84 -14.38 1.12
C CYS A 189 12.83 -15.45 2.25
N PRO A 190 12.53 -15.06 3.51
CA PRO A 190 12.54 -15.98 4.64
C PRO A 190 11.38 -16.98 4.63
N ALA A 191 10.34 -16.77 3.81
CA ALA A 191 9.15 -17.64 3.76
C ALA A 191 9.46 -19.08 3.32
N ALA A 192 10.66 -19.34 2.78
CA ALA A 192 11.15 -20.71 2.58
C ALA A 192 11.19 -21.55 3.87
N GLN A 193 11.14 -20.94 5.06
CA GLN A 193 11.16 -21.67 6.34
C GLN A 193 9.78 -22.17 6.82
N SER A 194 8.66 -21.63 6.35
CA SER A 194 7.31 -22.00 6.81
C SER A 194 6.53 -22.88 5.82
N GLY A 195 7.07 -23.20 4.66
CA GLY A 195 6.36 -23.91 3.60
C GLY A 195 5.41 -23.02 2.79
N GLU A 196 5.37 -21.71 3.06
CA GLU A 196 4.76 -20.73 2.16
C GLU A 196 5.65 -20.52 0.94
N LEU A 197 5.03 -20.56 -0.23
CA LEU A 197 5.71 -20.28 -1.49
C LEU A 197 6.15 -18.81 -1.47
N CYS A 198 7.47 -18.56 -1.43
CA CYS A 198 8.00 -17.23 -1.71
C CYS A 198 7.50 -16.81 -3.09
N PRO A 199 6.76 -15.69 -3.21
CA PRO A 199 6.40 -15.19 -4.52
C PRO A 199 7.69 -14.82 -5.26
N SER A 200 7.79 -15.08 -6.55
CA SER A 200 8.98 -14.72 -7.34
C SER A 200 9.24 -13.21 -7.35
N MET A 201 8.23 -12.39 -7.06
CA MET A 201 8.36 -10.95 -6.87
C MET A 201 7.54 -10.50 -5.67
N CYS A 202 8.08 -9.58 -4.88
CA CYS A 202 7.33 -8.86 -3.85
C CYS A 202 7.33 -7.36 -4.11
N ALA A 203 6.23 -6.71 -3.76
CA ALA A 203 6.11 -5.26 -3.82
C ALA A 203 6.67 -4.67 -2.52
N ARG A 204 7.84 -4.04 -2.59
CA ARG A 204 8.45 -3.37 -1.44
C ARG A 204 8.07 -1.89 -1.45
N PRO A 205 7.37 -1.38 -0.42
CA PRO A 205 7.15 0.06 -0.31
C PRO A 205 8.47 0.75 0.06
N VAL A 206 8.81 1.81 -0.66
CA VAL A 206 9.99 2.65 -0.43
C VAL A 206 9.61 4.11 -0.57
N ASP A 207 10.37 4.99 0.09
CA ASP A 207 10.21 6.43 -0.13
C ASP A 207 10.63 6.80 -1.56
N ALA A 208 9.84 7.66 -2.21
CA ALA A 208 10.13 8.17 -3.53
C ALA A 208 11.47 8.92 -3.52
N ALA A 209 12.37 8.55 -4.42
CA ALA A 209 13.62 9.27 -4.62
C ALA A 209 13.37 10.60 -5.34
N PRO A 210 14.20 11.65 -5.15
CA PRO A 210 14.12 12.84 -5.97
C PRO A 210 14.25 12.53 -7.46
N GLY A 211 13.37 13.07 -8.30
CA GLY A 211 13.36 12.78 -9.74
C GLY A 211 12.06 13.15 -10.45
N SER A 212 11.96 12.72 -11.72
CA SER A 212 10.77 12.94 -12.54
C SER A 212 9.76 11.80 -12.37
N TYR A 213 8.49 12.19 -12.20
CA TYR A 213 7.34 11.31 -12.02
C TYR A 213 6.22 11.68 -12.97
N THR A 214 5.38 10.70 -13.30
CA THR A 214 4.16 10.87 -14.09
C THR A 214 2.95 10.48 -13.23
N LEU A 215 2.06 11.43 -12.99
CA LEU A 215 0.74 11.20 -12.43
C LEU A 215 -0.23 10.90 -13.59
N LYS A 216 -0.89 9.76 -13.54
CA LYS A 216 -2.10 9.46 -14.32
C LYS A 216 -3.29 9.49 -13.39
N ALA A 217 -4.32 10.25 -13.72
CA ALA A 217 -5.53 10.38 -12.95
C ALA A 217 -6.75 10.01 -13.79
N TYR A 218 -7.72 9.35 -13.17
CA TYR A 218 -8.93 8.85 -13.83
C TYR A 218 -10.18 9.47 -13.20
N ALA A 219 -11.07 9.94 -14.07
CA ALA A 219 -12.43 10.33 -13.73
C ALA A 219 -13.41 9.66 -14.71
N TYR A 220 -14.70 9.69 -14.40
CA TYR A 220 -15.73 9.02 -15.20
C TYR A 220 -16.87 9.97 -15.52
N ASP A 221 -17.22 10.06 -16.81
CA ASP A 221 -18.50 10.61 -17.27
C ASP A 221 -19.44 9.43 -17.57
N GLY A 222 -20.32 9.13 -16.62
CA GLY A 222 -21.09 7.88 -16.61
C GLY A 222 -20.17 6.66 -16.51
N SER A 223 -20.10 5.87 -17.58
CA SER A 223 -19.21 4.69 -17.68
C SER A 223 -17.94 4.95 -18.50
N THR A 224 -17.77 6.16 -19.01
CA THR A 224 -16.65 6.50 -19.92
C THR A 224 -15.50 7.04 -19.10
N PRO A 225 -14.33 6.37 -19.07
CA PRO A 225 -13.16 6.88 -18.36
C PRO A 225 -12.55 8.07 -19.11
N ILE A 226 -12.17 9.09 -18.36
CA ILE A 226 -11.42 10.26 -18.80
C ILE A 226 -10.07 10.21 -18.08
N GLU A 227 -8.97 10.20 -18.83
CA GLU A 227 -7.59 10.17 -18.31
C GLU A 227 -6.97 11.57 -18.37
N ALA A 228 -6.38 12.02 -17.27
CA ALA A 228 -5.49 13.18 -17.21
C ALA A 228 -4.07 12.71 -16.86
N THR A 229 -3.06 13.20 -17.58
CA THR A 229 -1.64 12.85 -17.35
C THR A 229 -0.82 14.10 -17.09
N VAL A 230 0.00 14.08 -16.03
CA VAL A 230 0.83 15.21 -15.60
C VAL A 230 2.22 14.69 -15.24
N THR A 231 3.27 15.35 -15.72
CA THR A 231 4.65 15.07 -15.31
C THR A 231 5.11 16.11 -14.32
N PHE A 232 5.78 15.70 -13.25
CA PHE A 232 6.25 16.59 -12.19
C PHE A 232 7.59 16.12 -11.61
N THR A 233 8.31 17.04 -10.96
CA THR A 233 9.57 16.74 -10.27
C THR A 233 9.32 16.63 -8.77
N TYR A 234 9.73 15.51 -8.18
CA TYR A 234 9.67 15.25 -6.75
C TYR A 234 11.06 15.48 -6.10
N PRO A 235 11.15 16.02 -4.87
CA PRO A 235 10.08 16.58 -4.03
C PRO A 235 9.84 18.09 -4.28
N GLU A 236 10.29 18.64 -5.41
CA GLU A 236 10.29 20.09 -5.67
C GLU A 236 8.88 20.70 -5.64
N LEU A 237 7.86 19.94 -6.06
CA LEU A 237 6.47 20.38 -6.09
C LEU A 237 5.68 19.83 -4.90
N ALA A 238 5.14 20.74 -4.10
CA ALA A 238 4.16 20.42 -3.05
C ALA A 238 2.76 20.15 -3.62
N GLU A 239 2.47 20.62 -4.84
CA GLU A 239 1.16 20.50 -5.49
C GLU A 239 1.29 20.07 -6.96
N VAL A 240 0.45 19.14 -7.39
CA VAL A 240 0.33 18.66 -8.78
C VAL A 240 -1.14 18.74 -9.21
N GLU A 241 -1.42 19.38 -10.35
CA GLU A 241 -2.79 19.58 -10.85
C GLU A 241 -3.09 18.71 -12.07
N ALA A 242 -4.11 17.84 -11.97
CA ALA A 242 -4.68 17.05 -13.06
C ALA A 242 -6.00 17.69 -13.54
N VAL A 243 -6.04 18.10 -14.81
CA VAL A 243 -7.18 18.82 -15.39
C VAL A 243 -7.99 17.89 -16.31
N PHE A 244 -9.28 17.77 -16.03
CA PHE A 244 -10.25 17.02 -16.82
C PHE A 244 -11.09 17.98 -17.68
N PRO A 245 -11.23 17.73 -19.00
CA PRO A 245 -12.01 18.56 -19.91
C PRO A 245 -13.53 18.35 -19.82
#